data_AF-A0A2H3B5L4-F1
#
_entry.id   AF-A0A2H3B5L4-F1
#
_cell.length_a   1.000
_cell.length_b   1.000
_cell.length_c   1.000
_cell.angle_alpha   90.00
_cell.angle_beta   90.00
_cell.angle_gamma   90.00
#
_symmetry.space_group_name_H-M   'P 1'
#
loop_
_entity.id
_entity.type
_entity.pdbx_description
1 polymer ?
#
loop_
_entity_poly.entity_id
_entity_poly.type
_entity_poly.pdbx_seq_one_letter_code
_entity_poly.pdbx_strand_id
1 'polypeptide(L)'
;MVILVHGVCSEKDGVKVASAAAYWGPNSSRNVATRVIGNQSYVRAHLMGILLALQRAPLAVSLRILTRCKQAIDLVVGSAKRHKSCGWRCTNGDILKAINGFVCARTAALEFRL
;
A
#
# COMPACT_ATOMS: atom_id res chain seq x y z
N MET A 1 0.86 -15.21 -6.38
CA MET A 1 2.20 -14.59 -6.29
C MET A 1 2.33 -13.88 -4.96
N VAL A 2 3.46 -14.03 -4.28
CA VAL A 2 3.71 -13.43 -2.97
C VAL A 2 4.56 -12.17 -3.15
N ILE A 3 4.15 -11.07 -2.53
CA ILE A 3 4.86 -9.79 -2.58
C ILE A 3 5.03 -9.30 -1.15
N LEU A 4 6.24 -8.93 -0.76
CA LEU A 4 6.49 -8.30 0.53
C LEU A 4 6.49 -6.79 0.36
N VAL A 5 5.69 -6.08 1.16
CA VAL A 5 5.71 -4.62 1.19
C VAL A 5 6.19 -4.14 2.56
N HIS A 6 6.98 -3.07 2.54
CA HIS A 6 7.51 -2.50 3.76
C HIS A 6 7.43 -0.99 3.71
N GLY A 7 7.02 -0.38 4.83
CA GLY A 7 7.12 1.04 5.06
C GLY A 7 7.99 1.30 6.29
N VAL A 8 8.79 2.34 6.23
CA VAL A 8 9.52 2.85 7.39
C VAL A 8 9.23 4.34 7.53
N CYS A 9 9.22 4.81 8.77
CA CYS A 9 9.14 6.22 9.09
C CYS A 9 10.09 6.49 10.25
N SER A 10 10.90 7.53 10.10
CA SER A 10 11.85 7.98 11.10
C SER A 10 11.66 9.47 11.32
N GLU A 11 12.04 9.94 12.50
CA GLU A 11 12.03 11.35 12.85
C GLU A 11 13.41 11.71 13.41
N LYS A 12 13.97 12.81 12.91
CA LYS A 12 15.23 13.37 13.41
C LYS A 12 15.11 14.89 13.37
N ASP A 13 15.44 15.54 14.48
CA ASP A 13 15.41 17.00 14.63
C ASP A 13 14.06 17.63 14.21
N GLY A 14 12.95 16.97 14.56
CA GLY A 14 11.59 17.38 14.21
C GLY A 14 11.18 17.12 12.74
N VAL A 15 12.08 16.58 11.92
CA VAL A 15 11.82 16.24 10.51
C VAL A 15 11.48 14.76 10.39
N LYS A 16 10.25 14.47 9.95
CA LYS A 16 9.81 13.11 9.61
C LYS A 16 10.17 12.76 8.17
N VAL A 17 10.73 11.57 7.99
CA VAL A 17 11.01 10.99 6.67
C VAL A 17 10.47 9.57 6.63
N ALA A 18 9.69 9.27 5.60
CA ALA A 18 9.13 7.96 5.39
C ALA A 18 9.46 7.43 3.99
N SER A 19 9.71 6.13 3.89
CA SER A 19 9.93 5.43 2.62
C SER A 19 9.13 4.13 2.57
N ALA A 20 8.83 3.71 1.35
CA ALA A 20 8.00 2.56 1.06
C ALA A 20 8.67 1.69 0.01
N ALA A 21 8.47 0.37 0.10
CA ALA A 21 9.00 -0.58 -0.84
C ALA A 21 8.01 -1.72 -1.14
N ALA A 22 8.11 -2.26 -2.35
CA ALA A 22 7.48 -3.51 -2.76
C ALA A 22 8.55 -4.45 -3.34
N TYR A 23 8.69 -5.60 -2.71
CA TYR A 23 9.67 -6.64 -3.04
C TYR A 23 8.98 -7.87 -3.61
N TRP A 24 9.41 -8.24 -4.80
CA TRP A 24 8.83 -9.27 -5.66
C TRP A 24 9.69 -10.53 -5.72
N GLY A 25 10.86 -10.51 -5.07
CA GLY A 25 11.86 -11.56 -5.12
C GLY A 25 13.22 -11.06 -5.63
N PRO A 26 14.27 -11.89 -5.50
CA PRO A 26 15.62 -11.53 -5.95
C PRO A 26 15.64 -11.18 -7.44
N ASN A 27 16.39 -10.14 -7.81
CA ASN A 27 16.60 -9.71 -9.20
C ASN A 27 15.32 -9.37 -10.00
N SER A 28 14.15 -9.27 -9.36
CA SER A 28 12.92 -8.88 -10.03
C SER A 28 12.99 -7.42 -10.47
N SER A 29 12.82 -7.16 -11.76
CA SER A 29 12.69 -5.78 -12.29
C SER A 29 11.48 -5.04 -11.72
N ARG A 30 10.56 -5.75 -11.06
CA ARG A 30 9.39 -5.18 -10.37
C ARG A 30 9.69 -4.71 -8.95
N ASN A 31 10.88 -4.96 -8.41
CA ASN A 31 11.30 -4.39 -7.12
C ASN A 31 11.32 -2.85 -7.19
N VAL A 32 10.80 -2.20 -6.15
CA VAL A 32 10.76 -0.74 -6.06
C VAL A 32 10.82 -0.26 -4.63
N ALA A 33 11.52 0.85 -4.45
CA ALA A 33 11.46 1.68 -3.25
C ALA A 33 11.25 3.13 -3.66
N THR A 34 10.53 3.90 -2.83
CA THR A 34 10.31 5.33 -3.04
C THR A 34 10.15 6.06 -1.72
N ARG A 35 10.40 7.37 -1.72
CA ARG A 35 10.01 8.23 -0.61
C ARG A 35 8.49 8.39 -0.62
N VAL A 36 7.88 8.41 0.56
CA VAL A 36 6.44 8.66 0.69
C VAL A 36 6.10 10.05 0.15
N ILE A 37 5.09 10.15 -0.69
CA ILE A 37 4.55 11.43 -1.17
C ILE A 37 3.49 11.90 -0.18
N GLY A 38 3.51 13.15 0.25
CA GLY A 38 2.57 13.71 1.23
C GLY A 38 2.99 13.46 2.68
N ASN A 39 2.04 13.15 3.56
CA ASN A 39 2.29 13.06 5.00
C ASN A 39 3.28 11.94 5.37
N GLN A 40 4.45 12.30 5.91
CA GLN A 40 5.49 11.36 6.29
C GLN A 40 5.08 10.59 7.55
N SER A 41 4.51 9.40 7.38
CA SER A 41 4.02 8.55 8.47
C SER A 41 4.18 7.07 8.18
N TYR A 42 4.31 6.27 9.23
CA TYR A 42 4.48 4.82 9.14
C TYR A 42 3.33 4.13 8.39
N VAL A 43 2.08 4.47 8.72
CA VAL A 43 0.90 3.89 8.07
C VAL A 43 0.85 4.25 6.59
N ARG A 44 1.11 5.52 6.24
CA ARG A 44 1.13 5.93 4.83
C ARG A 44 2.25 5.27 4.06
N ALA A 45 3.41 5.02 4.68
CA ALA A 45 4.50 4.28 4.07
C ALA A 45 4.07 2.86 3.68
N HIS A 46 3.37 2.16 4.58
CA HIS A 46 2.84 0.83 4.27
C HIS A 46 1.74 0.86 3.20
N LEU A 47 0.84 1.85 3.21
CA LEU A 47 -0.15 2.04 2.15
C LEU A 47 0.53 2.31 0.78
N MET A 48 1.61 3.10 0.76
CA MET A 48 2.41 3.35 -0.44
C MET A 48 3.10 2.08 -0.94
N GLY A 49 3.60 1.23 -0.05
CA GLY A 49 4.11 -0.09 -0.43
C GLY A 49 3.05 -0.97 -1.09
N ILE A 50 1.82 -0.99 -0.56
CA ILE A 50 0.68 -1.69 -1.16
C ILE A 50 0.36 -1.12 -2.54
N LEU A 51 0.28 0.21 -2.69
CA LEU A 51 0.01 0.84 -3.98
C LEU A 51 1.08 0.50 -5.03
N LEU A 52 2.36 0.56 -4.66
CA LEU A 52 3.47 0.19 -5.54
C LEU A 52 3.39 -1.27 -6.00
N ALA A 53 3.02 -2.18 -5.10
CA ALA A 53 2.79 -3.58 -5.44
C ALA A 53 1.62 -3.73 -6.44
N LEU A 54 0.51 -3.04 -6.22
CA LEU A 54 -0.64 -3.12 -7.11
C LEU A 54 -0.37 -2.52 -8.50
N GLN A 55 0.36 -1.40 -8.59
CA GLN A 55 0.72 -0.75 -9.85
C GLN A 55 1.58 -1.63 -10.77
N ARG A 56 2.40 -2.52 -10.20
CA ARG A 56 3.30 -3.41 -10.95
C ARG A 56 2.75 -4.82 -11.14
N ALA A 57 1.55 -5.09 -10.62
CA ALA A 57 0.91 -6.39 -10.71
C ALA A 57 0.00 -6.51 -11.93
N PRO A 58 0.09 -7.64 -12.68
CA PRO A 58 -0.97 -7.99 -13.62
C PRO A 58 -2.31 -8.12 -12.89
N LEU A 59 -3.38 -7.56 -13.47
CA LEU A 59 -4.71 -7.55 -12.88
C LEU A 59 -5.34 -8.95 -12.76
N ALA A 60 -4.94 -9.87 -13.64
CA ALA A 60 -5.44 -11.23 -13.76
C ALA A 60 -4.63 -12.29 -12.97
N VAL A 61 -3.61 -11.90 -12.19
CA VAL A 61 -2.79 -12.83 -11.41
C VAL A 61 -3.08 -12.67 -9.93
N SER A 62 -3.43 -13.76 -9.24
CA SER A 62 -3.71 -13.73 -7.79
C SER A 62 -2.50 -13.26 -6.98
N LEU A 63 -2.72 -12.32 -6.06
CA LEU A 63 -1.69 -11.73 -5.22
C LEU A 63 -1.90 -12.06 -3.74
N ARG A 64 -0.79 -12.27 -3.05
CA ARG A 64 -0.69 -12.30 -1.60
C ARG A 64 0.32 -11.24 -1.17
N ILE A 65 -0.16 -10.16 -0.58
CA ILE A 65 0.68 -9.05 -0.10
C ILE A 65 0.97 -9.26 1.39
N LEU A 66 2.25 -9.37 1.73
CA LEU A 66 2.74 -9.50 3.10
C LEU A 66 3.16 -8.13 3.63
N THR A 67 2.66 -7.75 4.81
CA THR A 67 2.98 -6.47 5.44
C THR A 67 2.89 -6.58 6.95
N ARG A 68 3.89 -6.05 7.67
CA ARG A 68 3.87 -6.02 9.14
C ARG A 68 2.90 -4.99 9.74
N CYS A 69 2.24 -4.17 8.91
CA CYS A 69 1.36 -3.10 9.37
C CYS A 69 -0.12 -3.53 9.28
N LYS A 70 -0.66 -4.06 10.38
CA LYS A 70 -2.08 -4.42 10.52
C LYS A 70 -3.01 -3.26 10.19
N GLN A 71 -2.71 -2.06 10.70
CA GLN A 71 -3.53 -0.88 10.47
C GLN A 71 -3.67 -0.53 8.98
N ALA A 72 -2.63 -0.76 8.16
CA ALA A 72 -2.74 -0.55 6.72
C ALA A 72 -3.69 -1.57 6.06
N ILE A 73 -3.66 -2.83 6.49
CA ILE A 73 -4.61 -3.86 6.03
C ILE A 73 -6.04 -3.46 6.39
N ASP A 74 -6.28 -3.05 7.64
CA ASP A 74 -7.61 -2.69 8.14
C ASP A 74 -8.19 -1.48 7.37
N LEU A 75 -7.35 -0.50 7.02
CA LEU A 75 -7.76 0.65 6.21
C LEU A 75 -8.14 0.26 4.78
N VAL A 76 -7.40 -0.68 4.16
CA VAL A 76 -7.66 -1.14 2.79
C VAL A 76 -8.89 -2.05 2.73
N VAL A 77 -9.00 -3.01 3.65
CA VAL A 77 -10.06 -4.03 3.63
C VAL A 77 -11.34 -3.54 4.31
N GLY A 78 -11.22 -3.00 5.53
CA GLY A 78 -12.37 -2.71 6.40
C GLY A 78 -13.08 -1.40 6.09
N SER A 79 -12.37 -0.42 5.51
CA SER A 79 -12.88 0.95 5.44
C SER A 79 -13.28 1.41 4.03
N ALA A 80 -13.07 0.59 2.99
CA ALA A 80 -13.29 0.97 1.60
C ALA A 80 -14.72 1.44 1.32
N LYS A 81 -15.74 0.73 1.82
CA LYS A 81 -17.16 1.10 1.61
C LYS A 81 -17.50 2.46 2.23
N ARG A 82 -17.10 2.67 3.49
CA ARG A 82 -17.35 3.92 4.23
C ARG A 82 -16.55 5.10 3.66
N HIS A 83 -15.30 4.89 3.27
CA HIS A 83 -14.50 5.96 2.68
C HIS A 83 -15.02 6.36 1.30
N LYS A 84 -15.47 5.39 0.49
CA LYS A 84 -16.09 5.67 -0.80
C LYS A 84 -17.36 6.52 -0.65
N SER A 85 -18.22 6.24 0.32
CA SER A 85 -19.45 7.02 0.55
C SER A 85 -19.19 8.45 1.02
N CYS A 86 -18.07 8.69 1.74
CA CYS A 86 -17.66 10.03 2.14
C CYS A 86 -16.79 10.77 1.09
N GLY A 87 -16.60 10.18 -0.09
CA GLY A 87 -15.76 10.76 -1.16
C GLY A 87 -14.27 10.77 -0.84
N TRP A 88 -13.79 9.85 0.01
CA TRP A 88 -12.39 9.73 0.43
C TRP A 88 -11.85 10.92 1.22
N ARG A 89 -12.72 11.70 1.87
CA ARG A 89 -12.34 12.79 2.77
C ARG A 89 -11.94 12.23 4.15
N CYS A 90 -10.75 11.63 4.22
CA CYS A 90 -10.16 11.11 5.44
C CYS A 90 -8.62 11.11 5.37
N THR A 91 -7.96 10.86 6.50
CA THR A 91 -6.51 10.66 6.54
C THR A 91 -6.10 9.55 5.58
N ASN A 92 -5.13 9.84 4.69
CA ASN A 92 -4.68 8.95 3.62
C ASN A 92 -5.77 8.62 2.56
N GLY A 93 -6.85 9.39 2.49
CA GLY A 93 -7.95 9.12 1.56
C GLY A 93 -7.55 9.11 0.10
N ASP A 94 -6.57 9.95 -0.29
CA ASP A 94 -6.00 10.01 -1.62
C ASP A 94 -5.37 8.67 -2.06
N ILE A 95 -4.52 8.09 -1.22
CA ILE A 95 -3.86 6.82 -1.50
C ILE A 95 -4.81 5.62 -1.36
N LEU A 96 -5.74 5.67 -0.41
CA LEU A 96 -6.77 4.64 -0.25
C LEU A 96 -7.70 4.59 -1.47
N LYS A 97 -8.04 5.76 -2.05
CA LYS A 97 -8.81 5.84 -3.30
C LYS A 97 -8.07 5.16 -4.45
N ALA A 98 -6.78 5.44 -4.59
CA ALA A 98 -5.94 4.84 -5.65
C ALA A 98 -5.84 3.31 -5.48
N ILE A 99 -5.54 2.84 -4.26
CA ILE A 99 -5.50 1.41 -3.93
C ILE A 99 -6.84 0.75 -4.29
N ASN A 100 -7.96 1.33 -3.84
CA ASN A 100 -9.29 0.79 -4.13
C ASN A 100 -9.57 0.72 -5.63
N GLY A 101 -9.11 1.69 -6.43
CA GLY A 101 -9.20 1.64 -7.89
C GLY A 101 -8.55 0.38 -8.46
N PHE A 102 -7.32 0.08 -8.04
CA PHE A 102 -6.65 -1.17 -8.43
C PHE A 102 -7.37 -2.41 -7.90
N VAL A 103 -7.81 -2.41 -6.63
CA VAL A 103 -8.54 -3.56 -6.06
C VAL A 103 -9.80 -3.86 -6.86
N CYS A 104 -10.61 -2.85 -7.20
CA CYS A 104 -11.83 -3.03 -7.98
C CYS A 104 -11.57 -3.42 -9.45
N ALA A 105 -10.45 -2.99 -10.04
CA ALA A 105 -10.12 -3.32 -11.43
C ALA A 105 -9.55 -4.74 -11.61
N ARG A 106 -9.18 -5.41 -10.52
CA ARG A 106 -8.59 -6.76 -10.57
C ARG A 106 -9.64 -7.83 -10.78
N THR A 107 -9.33 -8.79 -11.64
CA THR A 107 -10.16 -9.97 -11.90
C THR A 107 -9.70 -11.20 -11.11
N ALA A 108 -8.46 -11.18 -10.59
CA ALA A 108 -7.92 -12.24 -9.76
C ALA A 108 -7.83 -11.84 -8.29
N ALA A 109 -7.82 -12.84 -7.42
CA ALA A 109 -7.86 -12.67 -5.98
C ALA A 109 -6.71 -11.79 -5.45
N LEU A 110 -7.00 -11.05 -4.37
CA LEU A 110 -6.04 -10.27 -3.61
C LEU A 110 -6.20 -10.61 -2.13
N GLU A 111 -5.12 -11.06 -1.52
CA GLU A 111 -5.06 -11.43 -0.12
C GLU A 111 -4.01 -10.60 0.61
N PHE A 112 -4.31 -10.16 1.82
CA PHE A 112 -3.36 -9.49 2.72
C PHE A 112 -3.01 -10.39 3.90
N ARG A 113 -1.73 -10.43 4.27
CA ARG A 113 -1.22 -11.21 5.42
C ARG A 113 -0.20 -10.39 6.20
N LEU A 114 -0.14 -10.66 7.51
CA LEU A 114 0.87 -10.10 8.43
C LEU A 114 2.20 -10.85 8.30
#